data_AF-A0AAW7X1A8-F1
#
_entry.id   AF-A0AAW7X1A8-F1
#
_cell.length_a   1.000
_cell.length_b   1.000
_cell.length_c   1.000
_cell.angle_alpha   90.00
_cell.angle_beta   90.00
_cell.angle_gamma   90.00
#
_symmetry.space_group_name_H-M   'P 1'
#
loop_
_entity.id
_entity.type
_entity.pdbx_description
1 polymer ?
#
loop_
_entity_poly.entity_id
_entity_poly.type
_entity_poly.pdbx_seq_one_letter_code
_entity_poly.pdbx_strand_id
1 'polypeptide(L)' 'MCVRTGEESKTWYRSDRFYTVGGEWYFTTREGQEVGPFLTRGAAVNGLGVYIRLMQDPKHGGVYAQKIVTQGLWQRTLFH' A
#
# COMPACT_ATOMS: atom_id res chain seq x y z
N MET A 1 8.61 -20.92 13.47
CA MET A 1 9.10 -19.53 13.26
C MET A 1 10.60 -19.53 13.48
N CYS A 2 11.37 -18.86 12.62
CA CYS A 2 12.83 -18.78 12.76
C CYS A 2 13.16 -17.69 13.79
N VAL A 3 13.54 -18.09 15.00
CA VAL A 3 14.10 -17.22 16.04
C VAL A 3 15.63 -17.31 15.99
N ARG A 4 16.35 -16.30 16.46
CA ARG A 4 17.83 -16.40 16.49
C ARG A 4 18.24 -17.47 17.50
N THR A 5 19.39 -18.09 17.29
CA THR A 5 19.89 -19.11 18.21
C THR A 5 20.05 -18.53 19.62
N GLY A 6 19.37 -19.13 20.60
CA GLY A 6 19.38 -18.69 22.01
C GLY A 6 18.23 -17.76 22.41
N GLU A 7 17.33 -17.38 21.50
CA GLU A 7 16.12 -16.64 21.83
C GLU A 7 14.93 -17.55 22.15
N GLU A 8 14.09 -17.11 23.08
CA GLU A 8 12.81 -17.78 23.37
C GLU A 8 11.82 -17.64 22.19
N SER A 9 10.90 -18.60 22.12
CA SER A 9 9.84 -18.58 21.12
C SER A 9 8.93 -17.37 21.36
N LYS A 10 8.85 -16.46 20.39
CA LYS A 10 7.97 -15.28 20.44
C LYS A 10 6.94 -15.33 19.32
N THR A 11 5.83 -14.65 19.50
CA THR A 11 4.86 -14.37 18.43
C THR A 11 5.01 -12.91 18.02
N TRP A 12 5.30 -12.67 16.74
CA TRP A 12 5.34 -11.33 16.17
C TRP A 12 4.00 -11.05 15.51
N TYR A 13 3.27 -10.05 16.01
CA TYR A 13 2.14 -9.51 15.28
C TYR A 13 2.65 -8.81 14.04
N ARG A 14 2.12 -9.21 12.87
CA ARG A 14 2.33 -8.50 11.62
C ARG A 14 0.97 -8.05 11.13
N SER A 15 0.74 -6.74 11.12
CA SER A 15 -0.43 -6.17 10.47
C SER A 15 -0.35 -6.47 8.97
N ASP A 16 -1.50 -6.79 8.36
CA ASP A 16 -1.59 -6.82 6.90
C ASP A 16 -1.29 -5.41 6.37
N ARG A 17 -0.68 -5.34 5.18
CA ARG A 17 -0.41 -4.05 4.53
C ARG A 17 -1.65 -3.48 3.88
N PHE A 18 -2.73 -4.24 3.77
CA PHE A 18 -4.04 -3.76 3.36
C PHE A 18 -4.95 -3.65 4.58
N TYR A 19 -5.59 -2.51 4.75
CA TYR A 19 -6.45 -2.25 5.91
C TYR A 19 -7.62 -1.35 5.52
N THR A 20 -8.61 -1.26 6.41
CA THR A 20 -9.80 -0.43 6.21
C THR A 20 -9.99 0.58 7.31
N VAL A 21 -10.31 1.82 6.93
CA VAL A 21 -10.69 2.90 7.86
C VAL A 21 -12.01 3.49 7.35
N GLY A 22 -13.04 3.54 8.19
CA GLY A 22 -14.33 4.12 7.80
C GLY A 22 -15.06 3.38 6.65
N GLY A 23 -14.74 2.10 6.41
CA GLY A 23 -15.30 1.31 5.30
C GLY A 23 -14.53 1.49 3.97
N GLU A 24 -13.52 2.35 3.93
CA GLU A 24 -12.64 2.53 2.80
C GLU A 24 -11.36 1.71 2.96
N TRP A 25 -10.81 1.24 1.85
CA TRP A 25 -9.61 0.41 1.81
C TRP A 25 -8.35 1.23 1.55
N TYR A 26 -7.25 0.81 2.16
CA TYR A 26 -5.94 1.44 2.03
C TYR A 26 -4.86 0.37 1.93
N PHE A 27 -3.68 0.75 1.45
CA PHE A 27 -2.47 -0.02 1.65
C PHE A 27 -1.30 0.81 2.15
N THR A 28 -0.40 0.21 2.93
CA THR A 28 0.85 0.84 3.38
C THR A 28 2.06 0.30 2.65
N THR A 29 3.03 1.17 2.35
CA THR A 29 4.34 0.80 1.81
C THR A 29 5.36 0.60 2.91
N ARG A 30 6.57 0.11 2.57
CA ARG A 30 7.65 -0.10 3.57
C ARG A 30 8.19 1.20 4.13
N GLU A 31 8.06 2.27 3.35
CA GLU A 31 8.50 3.63 3.64
C GLU A 31 7.50 4.37 4.54
N GLY A 32 6.40 3.71 4.92
CA GLY A 32 5.36 4.27 5.79
C GLY A 32 4.31 5.10 5.05
N GLN A 33 4.27 5.03 3.72
CA GLN A 33 3.25 5.73 2.93
C GLN A 33 1.94 4.94 2.90
N GLU A 34 0.88 5.62 3.28
CA GLU A 34 -0.50 5.14 3.23
C GLU A 34 -1.15 5.60 1.92
N VAL A 35 -1.69 4.67 1.15
CA VAL A 35 -2.27 4.92 -0.17
C VAL A 35 -3.73 4.48 -0.17
N GLY A 36 -4.61 5.38 -0.62
CA GLY A 36 -6.06 5.21 -0.65
C GLY A 36 -6.75 6.56 -0.57
N PRO A 37 -8.07 6.62 -0.33
CA PRO A 37 -8.99 5.49 -0.14
C PRO A 37 -9.33 4.74 -1.43
N PHE A 38 -9.60 3.44 -1.29
CA PHE A 38 -10.14 2.56 -2.32
C PHE A 38 -11.51 2.02 -1.89
N LEU A 39 -12.42 1.85 -2.84
CA LEU A 39 -13.77 1.35 -2.53
C LEU A 39 -13.76 -0.12 -2.07
N THR A 40 -12.86 -0.93 -2.60
CA THR A 40 -12.75 -2.36 -2.29
C THR A 40 -11.29 -2.78 -2.13
N ARG A 41 -11.06 -3.89 -1.44
CA ARG A 41 -9.73 -4.51 -1.34
C ARG A 41 -9.13 -4.81 -2.71
N GLY A 42 -9.95 -5.25 -3.66
CA GLY A 42 -9.51 -5.52 -5.04
C GLY A 42 -8.98 -4.26 -5.74
N ALA A 43 -9.66 -3.12 -5.56
CA ALA A 43 -9.19 -1.83 -6.08
C ALA A 43 -7.86 -1.42 -5.44
N ALA A 44 -7.67 -1.63 -4.13
CA ALA A 44 -6.39 -1.39 -3.46
C ALA A 44 -5.25 -2.27 -4.00
N VAL A 45 -5.52 -3.55 -4.27
CA VAL A 45 -4.54 -4.48 -4.87
C VAL A 45 -4.15 -4.03 -6.29
N ASN A 46 -5.13 -3.64 -7.11
CA ASN A 46 -4.86 -3.11 -8.44
C ASN A 46 -4.05 -1.80 -8.38
N GLY A 47 -4.41 -0.90 -7.45
CA GLY A 47 -3.68 0.34 -7.18
C GLY A 47 -2.22 0.09 -6.77
N LEU A 48 -1.96 -0.92 -5.93
CA LEU A 48 -0.60 -1.33 -5.56
C LEU A 48 0.21 -1.77 -6.79
N GLY A 49 -0.40 -2.51 -7.73
CA GLY A 49 0.26 -2.92 -8.98
C GLY A 49 0.73 -1.71 -9.81
N VAL A 50 -0.11 -0.70 -9.95
CA VAL A 50 0.25 0.57 -10.62
C VAL A 50 1.35 1.30 -9.84
N TYR A 51 1.22 1.37 -8.52
CA TYR A 51 2.22 1.99 -7.64
C TYR A 51 3.62 1.37 -7.81
N ILE A 52 3.72 0.04 -7.78
CA ILE A 52 4.99 -0.68 -7.96
C ILE A 52 5.59 -0.36 -9.34
N ARG A 53 4.77 -0.41 -10.40
CA ARG A 53 5.23 -0.13 -11.77
C ARG A 53 5.81 1.28 -11.89
N LEU A 54 5.19 2.27 -11.25
CA LEU A 54 5.66 3.65 -11.26
C LEU A 54 6.95 3.80 -10.46
N MET A 55 7.04 3.17 -9.29
CA MET A 55 8.27 3.16 -8.49
C MET A 55 9.47 2.55 -9.22
N GLN A 56 9.22 1.61 -10.13
CA GLN A 56 10.24 1.01 -10.97
C GLN A 56 10.63 1.88 -12.18
N ASP A 57 9.87 2.94 -12.52
CA ASP A 57 10.23 3.87 -13.59
C ASP A 57 11.37 4.79 -13.13
N PRO A 58 12.57 4.70 -13.72
CA PRO A 58 13.74 5.50 -13.31
C PRO A 58 13.54 7.00 -13.47
N LYS A 59 12.63 7.42 -14.36
CA LYS A 59 12.42 8.84 -14.69
C LYS A 59 11.42 9.52 -13.75
N HIS A 60 10.56 8.74 -13.09
CA HIS A 60 9.32 9.25 -12.50
C HIS A 60 8.96 8.70 -11.12
N GLY A 61 9.70 7.70 -10.60
CA GLY A 61 9.30 6.93 -9.41
C GLY A 61 8.95 7.75 -8.17
N GLY A 62 9.74 8.76 -7.82
CA GLY A 62 9.52 9.55 -6.60
C GLY A 62 8.32 10.51 -6.68
N VAL A 63 8.13 11.19 -7.82
CA VAL A 63 7.14 12.27 -7.95
C VAL A 63 5.73 11.73 -8.21
N TYR A 64 5.61 10.64 -8.98
CA TYR A 64 4.30 10.09 -9.34
C TYR A 64 3.62 9.38 -8.17
N ALA A 65 4.38 8.63 -7.38
CA ALA A 65 3.86 7.99 -6.17
C ALA A 65 3.27 9.01 -5.18
N GLN A 66 3.90 10.19 -5.04
CA GLN A 66 3.37 11.27 -4.22
C GLN A 66 2.11 11.88 -4.81
N LYS A 67 2.07 12.19 -6.12
CA LYS A 67 0.86 12.72 -6.77
C LYS A 67 -0.34 11.78 -6.63
N ILE A 68 -0.09 10.48 -6.70
CA ILE A 68 -1.06 9.41 -6.52
C ILE A 68 -1.64 9.42 -5.10
N VAL A 69 -0.80 9.58 -4.09
CA VAL A 69 -1.23 9.64 -2.68
C VAL A 69 -1.94 10.96 -2.36
N THR A 70 -1.44 12.08 -2.87
CA THR A 70 -1.89 13.42 -2.45
C THR A 70 -3.16 13.88 -3.16
N GLN A 71 -3.42 13.47 -4.41
CA GLN A 71 -4.50 14.09 -5.20
C GLN A 71 -5.87 13.44 -5.08
N GLY A 72 -6.05 12.32 -4.36
CA GLY A 72 -7.39 11.70 -4.19
C GLY A 72 -8.11 11.34 -5.51
N LEU A 73 -7.42 11.43 -6.65
CA LEU A 73 -7.96 11.22 -7.99
C LEU A 73 -8.37 9.75 -8.23
N TRP A 74 -7.89 8.83 -7.38
CA TRP A 74 -8.25 7.41 -7.42
C TRP A 74 -9.71 7.11 -7.09
N GLN A 75 -10.41 8.02 -6.38
CA GLN A 75 -11.82 7.80 -6.03
C GLN A 75 -12.77 7.86 -7.24
N ARG A 76 -12.35 8.40 -8.40
CA ARG A 76 -13.33 8.82 -9.43
C ARG A 76 -13.00 8.45 -10.88
N THR A 77 -11.74 8.22 -11.26
CA THR A 77 -11.37 8.27 -12.69
C THR A 77 -10.91 6.97 -13.33
N LEU A 78 -10.81 5.84 -12.61
CA LEU A 78 -10.20 4.63 -13.19
C LEU A 78 -11.11 3.43 -13.37
N PHE A 79 -12.36 3.45 -12.89
CA PHE A 79 -13.31 2.37 -13.12
C PHE A 79 -14.75 2.90 -13.18
N HIS A 80 -15.24 3.17 -14.40
CA HIS A 80 -16.67 3.18 -14.75
C HIS A 80 -16.88 2.15 -15.86
#